data_AF-A0A085B8H8-F1
#
_entry.id   AF-A0A085B8H8-F1
#
_cell.length_a   1.000
_cell.length_b   1.000
_cell.length_c   1.000
_cell.angle_alpha   90.00
_cell.angle_beta   90.00
_cell.angle_gamma   90.00
#
_symmetry.space_group_name_H-M   'P 1'
#
loop_
_entity.id
_entity.type
_entity.pdbx_description
1 polymer ?
#
loop_
_entity_poly.entity_id
_entity_poly.type
_entity_poly.pdbx_seq_one_letter_code
_entity_poly.pdbx_strand_id
1 'polypeptide(L)' 'MRNKNLINVFIIIIGIVISSVGVFFKITHWSFFGISASQLLLIGTILEIAGGLLLLYNLVFPKKSNDL' A
#
# COMPACT_ATOMS: atom_id res chain seq x y z
N MET A 1 -4.65 -18.30 12.24
CA MET A 1 -4.71 -16.82 12.22
C MET A 1 -3.47 -16.10 11.66
N ARG A 2 -2.32 -16.76 11.43
CA ARG A 2 -1.02 -16.10 11.10
C ARG A 2 -0.89 -15.46 9.70
N ASN A 3 -1.69 -15.89 8.71
CA ASN A 3 -1.48 -15.48 7.30
C ASN A 3 -2.13 -14.12 6.93
N LYS A 4 -3.17 -13.68 7.66
CA LYS A 4 -3.89 -12.43 7.29
C LYS A 4 -3.07 -11.17 7.57
N ASN A 5 -2.27 -11.19 8.63
CA ASN A 5 -1.37 -10.08 8.96
C ASN A 5 -0.20 -10.00 7.96
N LEU A 6 0.31 -11.15 7.48
CA LEU A 6 1.34 -11.18 6.45
C LEU A 6 0.88 -10.54 5.14
N ILE A 7 -0.36 -10.79 4.72
CA ILE A 7 -0.94 -10.19 3.50
C ILE A 7 -1.02 -8.67 3.64
N ASN A 8 -1.50 -8.17 4.79
CA ASN A 8 -1.59 -6.72 5.02
C ASN A 8 -0.22 -6.04 5.02
N VAL A 9 0.80 -6.65 5.63
CA VAL A 9 2.18 -6.15 5.60
C VAL A 9 2.72 -6.16 4.17
N PHE A 10 2.42 -7.19 3.39
CA PHE A 10 2.80 -7.29 1.98
C PHE A 10 2.20 -6.16 1.13
N ILE A 11 0.93 -5.83 1.35
CA ILE A 11 0.24 -4.71 0.66
C ILE A 11 0.93 -3.38 0.94
N ILE A 12 1.35 -3.14 2.19
CA ILE A 12 2.06 -1.91 2.55
C ILE A 12 3.46 -1.87 1.94
N ILE A 13 4.20 -2.97 1.99
CA ILE A 13 5.54 -3.02 1.37
C ILE A 13 5.44 -2.76 -0.13
N ILE A 14 4.46 -3.36 -0.81
CA ILE A 14 4.19 -3.10 -2.23
C ILE A 14 3.82 -1.64 -2.47
N GLY A 15 2.97 -1.06 -1.61
CA GLY A 15 2.63 0.37 -1.65
C GLY A 15 3.87 1.27 -1.56
N ILE A 16 4.76 1.01 -0.59
CA ILE A 16 6.02 1.77 -0.42
C ILE A 16 6.92 1.66 -1.64
N VAL A 17 7.03 0.47 -2.24
CA VAL A 17 7.85 0.25 -3.44
C VAL A 17 7.25 1.03 -4.62
N ILE A 18 5.93 0.95 -4.85
CA ILE A 18 5.27 1.67 -5.94
C ILE A 18 5.37 3.19 -5.73
N SER A 19 5.15 3.68 -4.50
CA SER A 19 5.31 5.09 -4.15
C SER A 19 6.76 5.55 -4.37
N SER A 20 7.76 4.76 -3.97
CA SER A 20 9.18 5.07 -4.18
C SER A 20 9.53 5.15 -5.68
N VAL A 21 9.01 4.22 -6.48
CA VAL A 21 9.14 4.26 -7.94
C VAL A 21 8.46 5.51 -8.50
N GLY A 22 7.27 5.87 -8.02
CA GLY A 22 6.57 7.09 -8.42
C GLY A 22 7.35 8.37 -8.10
N VAL A 23 7.98 8.44 -6.92
CA VAL A 23 8.83 9.57 -6.53
C VAL A 23 10.03 9.66 -7.46
N PHE A 24 10.67 8.53 -7.75
CA PHE A 24 11.82 8.46 -8.64
C PHE A 24 11.46 8.94 -10.05
N PHE A 25 10.34 8.48 -10.62
CA PHE A 25 9.84 8.94 -11.92
C PHE A 25 9.47 10.43 -11.92
N LYS A 26 8.95 10.97 -10.81
CA LYS A 26 8.61 12.39 -10.70
C LYS A 26 9.84 13.28 -10.68
N ILE A 27 10.91 12.85 -10.01
CA ILE A 27 12.17 13.60 -9.96
C ILE A 27 12.86 13.57 -11.33
N THR A 28 12.89 12.41 -11.99
CA THR A 28 13.57 12.24 -13.29
C THR A 28 12.77 12.78 -14.48
N HIS A 29 11.54 13.28 -14.26
CA HIS A 29 10.61 13.72 -15.32
C HIS A 29 10.38 12.67 -16.42
N TRP A 30 10.64 11.40 -16.12
CA TRP A 30 10.40 10.32 -17.05
C TRP A 30 8.91 10.01 -17.09
N SER A 31 8.32 10.00 -18.29
CA SER A 31 6.99 9.44 -18.52
C SER A 31 7.16 7.99 -18.93
N PHE A 32 6.67 7.05 -18.13
CA PHE A 32 6.66 5.64 -18.51
C PHE A 32 5.31 5.32 -19.17
N PHE A 33 5.32 4.89 -20.43
CA PHE A 33 4.13 4.38 -21.13
C PHE A 33 2.92 5.33 -21.17
N GLY A 34 3.15 6.66 -21.22
CA GLY A 34 2.07 7.66 -21.22
C GLY A 34 1.40 7.88 -19.86
N ILE A 35 1.83 7.19 -18.81
CA ILE A 35 1.41 7.42 -17.44
C ILE A 35 2.32 8.50 -16.85
N SER A 36 1.71 9.60 -16.40
CA SER A 36 2.45 10.67 -15.72
C SER A 36 2.96 10.19 -14.36
N ALA A 37 4.13 10.67 -13.94
CA ALA A 37 4.68 10.35 -12.63
C ALA A 37 3.72 10.70 -11.47
N SER A 38 2.93 11.76 -11.66
CA SER A 38 1.87 12.16 -10.73
C SER A 38 0.78 11.08 -10.58
N GLN A 39 0.38 10.42 -11.66
CA GLN A 39 -0.60 9.32 -11.60
C GLN A 39 -0.02 8.09 -10.89
N LEU A 40 1.24 7.74 -11.15
CA LEU A 40 1.91 6.62 -10.49
C LEU A 40 2.01 6.82 -8.98
N LEU A 41 2.36 8.04 -8.55
CA LEU A 41 2.38 8.45 -7.14
C LEU A 41 1.00 8.39 -6.49
N LEU A 42 -0.04 8.80 -7.21
CA LEU A 42 -1.40 8.78 -6.71
C LEU A 42 -1.86 7.35 -6.43
N ILE A 43 -1.55 6.43 -7.35
CA ILE A 43 -1.84 4.99 -7.21
C ILE A 43 -1.07 4.39 -6.02
N GLY A 44 0.24 4.67 -5.91
CA GLY A 44 1.06 4.21 -4.78
C GLY A 44 0.52 4.69 -3.44
N THR A 45 0.21 5.99 -3.33
CA THR A 45 -0.36 6.60 -2.13
C THR A 45 -1.72 5.99 -1.74
N ILE A 46 -2.61 5.74 -2.72
CA ILE A 46 -3.91 5.09 -2.46
C ILE A 46 -3.70 3.69 -1.89
N LEU A 47 -2.77 2.91 -2.45
CA LEU A 47 -2.43 1.57 -1.98
C LEU A 47 -1.87 1.60 -0.55
N GLU A 48 -0.99 2.55 -0.23
CA GLU A 48 -0.46 2.74 1.12
C GLU A 48 -1.55 3.12 2.12
N ILE A 49 -2.43 4.05 1.76
CA ILE A 49 -3.55 4.47 2.63
C ILE A 49 -4.51 3.30 2.85
N ALA A 50 -4.89 2.58 1.79
CA ALA A 50 -5.80 1.44 1.90
C ALA A 50 -5.19 0.30 2.75
N GLY A 51 -3.91 -0.04 2.52
CA GLY A 51 -3.18 -1.02 3.31
C GLY A 51 -3.01 -0.60 4.77
N GLY A 52 -2.68 0.68 5.00
CA GLY A 52 -2.58 1.29 6.32
C GLY A 52 -3.89 1.28 7.08
N LEU A 53 -5.01 1.64 6.44
CA LEU A 53 -6.35 1.55 7.04
C LEU A 53 -6.71 0.11 7.41
N LEU A 54 -6.40 -0.86 6.54
CA LEU A 54 -6.66 -2.28 6.81
C LEU A 54 -5.84 -2.81 7.98
N LEU A 55 -4.59 -2.37 8.13
CA LEU A 55 -3.78 -2.69 9.31
C LEU A 55 -4.34 -2.02 10.57
N LEU A 56 -4.65 -0.73 10.50
CA LEU A 56 -5.23 0.00 11.63
C LEU A 56 -6.55 -0.63 12.07
N TYR A 57 -7.42 -1.00 11.12
CA TYR A 57 -8.66 -1.70 11.41
C TYR A 57 -8.41 -3.04 12.12
N ASN A 58 -7.46 -3.85 11.65
CA ASN A 58 -7.12 -5.11 12.30
C ASN A 58 -6.47 -4.92 13.69
N LEU A 59 -5.77 -3.80 13.91
CA LEU A 59 -5.15 -3.47 15.21
C LEU A 59 -6.17 -2.91 16.21
N VAL A 60 -7.10 -2.07 15.75
CA VAL A 60 -8.11 -1.40 16.60
C VAL A 60 -9.32 -2.31 16.84
N PHE A 61 -9.70 -3.10 15.84
CA PHE A 61 -10.76 -4.12 15.94
C PHE A 61 -10.16 -5.51 15.76
N PRO A 62 -9.26 -5.96 16.66
CA PRO A 62 -8.78 -7.33 16.63
C PRO A 62 -10.02 -8.20 16.83
N LYS A 63 -10.38 -8.95 15.79
CA LYS A 63 -11.49 -9.89 15.86
C LYS A 63 -11.17 -10.86 16.99
N LYS A 64 -11.83 -10.72 18.15
CA LYS A 64 -11.77 -11.71 19.23
C LYS A 64 -12.04 -13.04 18.55
N SER A 65 -11.11 -14.00 18.70
CA SER A 65 -11.35 -15.37 18.27
C SER A 65 -12.63 -15.81 18.96
N ASN A 66 -13.75 -15.79 18.24
CA ASN A 66 -14.89 -16.59 18.63
C ASN A 66 -14.49 -18.00 18.23
N ASP A 67 -13.70 -18.61 19.12
CA ASP A 67 -13.57 -20.05 19.22
C ASP A 67 -14.95 -20.53 19.67
N LEU A 68 -15.78 -20.89 18.68
CA LEU A 68 -16.99 -21.71 18.83
C LEU A 68 -16.68 -23.05 18.19
#